data_AF-A0A0N4VMJ7-F1
#
_entry.id   AF-A0A0N4VMJ7-F1
#
_cell.length_a   1.000
_cell.length_b   1.000
_cell.length_c   1.000
_cell.angle_alpha   90.00
_cell.angle_beta   90.00
_cell.angle_gamma   90.00
#
_symmetry.space_group_name_H-M   'P 1'
#
loop_
_entity.id
_entity.type
_entity.pdbx_description
1 polymer ?
#
loop_
_entity_poly.entity_id
_entity_poly.type
_entity_poly.pdbx_seq_one_letter_code
_entity_poly.pdbx_strand_id
1 'polypeptide(L)'
;MQLIQEMFAILVTAKQYVAVIVGFLATIQQLIFKAEKKTETKVHQSFPIQCWVPATFTEPMEQYTENFCWVQNTYFIPLQEQIPSNLLERDDKKLGYYQWVPFILALEAILFYIPTIVWRLLSWQS
;
A
#
# COMPACT_ATOMS: atom_id res chain seq x y z
N MET A 1 22.01 -30.58 17.00
CA MET A 1 21.61 -31.03 15.65
C MET A 1 20.09 -30.95 15.45
N GLN A 2 19.27 -31.59 16.28
CA GLN A 2 17.79 -31.58 16.17
C GLN A 2 17.18 -30.16 16.25
N LEU A 3 17.65 -29.30 17.16
CA LEU A 3 17.11 -27.94 17.31
C LEU A 3 17.30 -27.05 16.07
N ILE A 4 18.34 -27.31 15.27
CA ILE A 4 18.61 -26.60 14.00
C ILE A 4 17.69 -27.11 12.89
N GLN A 5 17.44 -28.43 12.83
CA GLN A 5 16.52 -29.03 11.87
C GLN A 5 15.06 -28.59 12.13
N GLU A 6 14.65 -28.53 13.40
CA GLU A 6 13.34 -28.00 13.81
C GLU A 6 13.19 -26.53 13.46
N MET A 7 14.22 -25.70 13.74
CA MET A 7 14.20 -24.28 13.36
C MET A 7 14.15 -24.10 11.84
N PHE A 8 14.86 -24.94 11.06
CA PHE A 8 14.81 -24.90 9.60
C PHE A 8 13.44 -25.35 9.06
N ALA A 9 12.83 -26.39 9.64
CA ALA A 9 11.49 -26.86 9.25
C ALA A 9 10.40 -25.84 9.59
N ILE A 10 10.45 -25.21 10.77
CA ILE A 10 9.56 -24.12 11.17
C ILE A 10 9.77 -22.89 10.28
N LEU A 11 11.03 -22.56 9.97
CA LEU A 11 11.34 -21.44 9.09
C LEU A 11 10.89 -21.71 7.65
N VAL A 12 11.02 -22.93 7.13
CA VAL A 12 10.56 -23.31 5.78
C VAL A 12 9.04 -23.32 5.72
N THR A 13 8.35 -23.87 6.72
CA THR A 13 6.88 -23.88 6.79
C THR A 13 6.30 -22.48 7.00
N ALA A 14 6.89 -21.67 7.87
CA ALA A 14 6.52 -20.27 8.05
C ALA A 14 6.82 -19.44 6.79
N LYS A 15 7.98 -19.64 6.15
CA LYS A 15 8.34 -18.96 4.90
C LYS A 15 7.42 -19.39 3.76
N GLN A 16 7.02 -20.66 3.68
CA GLN A 16 6.06 -21.18 2.71
C GLN A 16 4.65 -20.62 2.97
N TYR A 17 4.19 -20.61 4.22
CA TYR A 17 2.86 -20.13 4.59
C TYR A 17 2.74 -18.61 4.43
N VAL A 18 3.72 -17.85 4.90
CA VAL A 18 3.75 -16.40 4.74
C VAL A 18 4.02 -16.03 3.28
N ALA A 19 4.86 -16.73 2.51
CA ALA A 19 5.03 -16.45 1.08
C ALA A 19 3.78 -16.80 0.26
N VAL A 20 3.00 -17.81 0.66
CA VAL A 20 1.70 -18.10 0.06
C VAL A 20 0.70 -17.00 0.41
N ILE A 21 0.61 -16.57 1.68
CA ILE A 21 -0.29 -15.49 2.09
C ILE A 21 0.08 -14.16 1.45
N VAL A 22 1.36 -13.78 1.48
CA VAL A 22 1.89 -12.58 0.85
C VAL A 22 1.74 -12.68 -0.66
N GLY A 23 2.06 -13.80 -1.27
CA GLY A 23 1.86 -14.00 -2.70
C GLY A 23 0.39 -13.86 -3.09
N PHE A 24 -0.52 -14.37 -2.25
CA PHE A 24 -1.96 -14.22 -2.43
C PHE A 24 -2.40 -12.77 -2.21
N LEU A 25 -1.94 -12.09 -1.17
CA LEU A 25 -2.25 -10.68 -0.90
C LEU A 25 -1.63 -9.75 -1.97
N ALA A 26 -0.44 -10.06 -2.47
CA ALA A 26 0.26 -9.33 -3.52
C ALA A 26 -0.40 -9.54 -4.89
N THR A 27 -0.87 -10.76 -5.19
CA THR A 27 -1.67 -11.01 -6.40
C THR A 27 -3.05 -10.35 -6.30
N ILE A 28 -3.71 -10.38 -5.15
CA ILE A 28 -4.94 -9.64 -4.89
C ILE A 28 -4.71 -8.13 -5.03
N GLN A 29 -3.62 -7.59 -4.48
CA GLN A 29 -3.21 -6.19 -4.64
C GLN A 29 -2.92 -5.85 -6.11
N GLN A 30 -2.21 -6.71 -6.85
CA GLN A 30 -1.95 -6.50 -8.29
C GLN A 30 -3.22 -6.60 -9.13
N LEU A 31 -4.18 -7.44 -8.77
CA LEU A 31 -5.47 -7.54 -9.44
C LEU A 31 -6.32 -6.27 -9.19
N ILE A 32 -6.28 -5.73 -7.98
CA ILE A 32 -6.91 -4.43 -7.64
C ILE A 32 -6.22 -3.30 -8.43
N PHE A 33 -4.89 -3.24 -8.43
CA PHE A 33 -4.12 -2.23 -9.17
C PHE A 33 -4.31 -2.31 -10.70
N LYS A 34 -4.43 -3.54 -11.24
CA LYS A 34 -4.70 -3.79 -12.66
C LYS A 34 -6.14 -3.45 -13.04
N ALA A 35 -7.09 -3.60 -12.11
CA ALA A 35 -8.47 -3.15 -12.29
C ALA A 35 -8.55 -1.62 -12.32
N GLU A 36 -7.80 -0.92 -11.45
CA GLU A 36 -7.72 0.55 -11.45
C GLU A 36 -7.00 1.09 -12.71
N LYS A 37 -5.96 0.42 -13.19
CA LYS A 37 -5.19 0.78 -14.41
C LYS A 37 -5.97 0.68 -15.73
N LYS A 38 -7.19 0.14 -15.77
CA LYS A 38 -7.96 -0.05 -17.02
C LYS A 38 -8.57 1.24 -17.58
N THR A 39 -8.48 2.36 -16.85
CA THR A 39 -9.13 3.63 -17.21
C THR A 39 -8.14 4.74 -17.58
N GLU A 40 -7.06 4.44 -18.31
CA GLU A 40 -6.11 5.46 -18.77
C GLU A 40 -6.03 5.48 -20.31
N THR A 41 -7.05 6.05 -20.97
CA THR A 41 -6.83 6.71 -22.26
C THR A 41 -6.75 8.21 -22.03
N LYS A 42 -5.62 8.80 -22.49
CA LYS A 42 -5.19 10.22 -22.44
C LYS A 42 -4.33 10.57 -21.23
N VAL A 43 -3.02 10.36 -21.37
CA VAL A 43 -1.99 10.84 -20.44
C VAL A 43 -1.71 12.32 -20.76
N HIS A 44 -2.34 13.20 -19.99
CA HIS A 44 -1.69 14.42 -19.53
C HIS A 44 -1.32 14.15 -18.07
N GLN A 45 -0.03 14.02 -17.80
CA GLN A 45 0.60 13.96 -16.48
C GLN A 45 -0.26 13.29 -15.39
N SER A 46 -0.29 11.95 -15.38
CA SER A 46 -1.12 11.15 -14.49
C SER A 46 -0.72 11.29 -13.02
N PHE A 47 -1.43 12.13 -12.28
CA PHE A 47 -1.38 12.18 -10.82
C PHE A 47 -2.22 11.03 -10.23
N PRO A 48 -1.88 10.51 -9.03
CA PRO A 48 -2.57 9.37 -8.42
C PRO A 48 -4.04 9.65 -8.07
N ILE A 49 -4.44 10.93 -8.06
CA ILE A 49 -5.81 11.39 -7.84
C ILE A 49 -6.12 12.53 -8.82
N GLN A 50 -7.35 12.57 -9.31
CA GLN A 50 -7.88 13.65 -10.15
C GLN A 50 -9.01 14.32 -9.39
N CYS A 51 -8.90 15.63 -9.20
CA CYS A 51 -9.86 16.40 -8.40
C CYS A 51 -10.77 17.23 -9.29
N TRP A 52 -12.06 17.31 -8.93
CA TRP A 52 -12.94 18.29 -9.55
C TRP A 52 -12.55 19.68 -9.05
N VAL A 53 -12.01 20.50 -9.96
CA VAL A 53 -11.61 21.89 -9.70
C VAL A 53 -12.50 22.87 -10.51
N PRO A 54 -12.70 24.11 -10.03
CA PRO A 54 -13.47 25.09 -10.77
C PRO A 54 -12.75 25.54 -12.06
N ALA A 55 -13.51 25.86 -13.10
CA ALA A 55 -12.99 26.18 -14.44
C ALA A 55 -12.13 27.46 -14.52
N THR A 56 -12.01 28.23 -13.44
CA THR A 56 -11.14 29.41 -13.34
C THR A 56 -9.71 29.08 -12.94
N PHE A 57 -9.42 27.81 -12.59
CA PHE A 57 -8.08 27.40 -12.19
C PHE A 57 -7.14 27.31 -13.39
N THR A 58 -5.88 27.68 -13.15
CA THR A 58 -4.79 27.49 -14.12
C THR A 58 -4.14 26.14 -13.86
N GLU A 59 -3.51 25.55 -14.89
CA GLU A 59 -2.86 24.23 -14.80
C GLU A 59 -1.95 24.04 -13.55
N PRO A 60 -1.13 25.02 -13.10
CA PRO A 60 -0.35 24.87 -11.87
C PRO A 60 -1.20 24.81 -10.59
N MET A 61 -2.35 25.49 -10.57
CA MET A 61 -3.27 25.47 -9.43
C MET A 61 -4.02 24.14 -9.36
N GLU A 62 -4.33 23.54 -10.50
CA GLU A 62 -4.89 22.18 -10.59
C GLU A 62 -3.90 21.17 -10.00
N GLN A 63 -2.64 21.20 -10.45
CA GLN A 63 -1.58 20.34 -9.92
C GLN A 63 -1.35 20.54 -8.42
N TYR A 64 -1.40 21.77 -7.93
CA TYR A 64 -1.30 22.04 -6.49
C TYR A 64 -2.48 21.42 -5.72
N THR A 65 -3.69 21.58 -6.25
CA THR A 65 -4.91 21.06 -5.61
C THR A 65 -4.91 19.53 -5.56
N GLU A 66 -4.45 18.88 -6.63
CA GLU A 66 -4.32 17.42 -6.69
C GLU A 66 -3.30 16.90 -5.67
N ASN A 67 -2.12 17.53 -5.59
CA ASN A 67 -1.11 17.18 -4.59
C ASN A 67 -1.63 17.40 -3.17
N PHE A 68 -2.37 18.49 -2.96
CA PHE A 68 -2.99 18.78 -1.67
C PHE A 68 -4.01 17.70 -1.30
N CYS A 69 -4.91 17.31 -2.21
CA CYS A 69 -5.88 16.25 -1.98
C CYS A 69 -5.25 14.85 -1.83
N TRP A 70 -4.08 14.61 -2.40
CA TRP A 70 -3.36 13.35 -2.21
C TRP A 70 -2.74 13.24 -0.81
N VAL A 71 -2.11 14.32 -0.34
CA VAL A 71 -1.49 14.37 1.00
C VAL A 71 -2.57 14.44 2.08
N GLN A 72 -3.65 15.16 1.80
CA GLN A 72 -4.77 15.37 2.71
C GLN A 72 -5.80 14.26 2.54
N ASN A 73 -5.80 13.29 3.46
CA ASN A 73 -6.66 12.11 3.40
C ASN A 73 -8.11 12.42 2.98
N THR A 74 -8.65 11.61 2.07
CA THR A 74 -10.03 11.71 1.55
C THR A 74 -10.98 10.83 2.36
N TYR A 75 -12.28 11.11 2.29
CA TYR A 75 -13.33 10.34 2.94
C TYR A 75 -14.51 10.22 1.98
N PHE A 76 -15.23 9.10 2.06
CA PHE A 76 -16.38 8.83 1.20
C PHE A 76 -17.68 9.33 1.86
N ILE A 77 -18.54 9.98 1.07
CA ILE A 77 -19.88 10.39 1.48
C ILE A 77 -20.88 9.91 0.42
N PRO A 78 -21.99 9.27 0.80
CA PRO A 78 -23.05 8.95 -0.14
C PRO A 78 -23.74 10.22 -0.66
N LEU A 79 -24.13 10.22 -1.94
CA LEU A 79 -24.67 11.40 -2.64
C LEU A 79 -25.97 11.97 -2.03
N GLN A 80 -26.69 11.18 -1.25
CA GLN A 80 -27.97 11.53 -0.63
C GLN A 80 -27.81 12.17 0.77
N GLU A 81 -26.60 12.18 1.32
CA GLU A 81 -26.34 12.65 2.68
C GLU A 81 -25.69 14.04 2.67
N GLN A 82 -26.06 14.89 3.63
CA GLN A 82 -25.44 16.21 3.79
C GLN A 82 -24.07 16.08 4.44
N ILE A 83 -23.14 16.95 4.04
CA ILE A 83 -21.78 16.96 4.58
C ILE A 83 -21.85 17.21 6.09
N PRO A 84 -21.41 16.26 6.94
CA PRO A 84 -21.51 16.42 8.39
C PRO A 84 -20.65 17.59 8.85
N SER A 85 -21.22 18.46 9.70
CA SER A 85 -20.52 19.61 10.28
C SER A 85 -19.51 19.23 11.37
N ASN A 86 -19.66 18.02 11.95
CA ASN A 86 -18.78 17.51 12.99
C ASN A 86 -17.46 17.01 12.39
N LEU A 87 -16.36 17.68 12.74
CA LEU A 87 -15.02 17.35 12.24
C LEU A 87 -14.52 15.97 12.72
N LEU A 88 -14.91 15.54 13.92
CA LEU A 88 -14.49 14.26 14.49
C LEU A 88 -14.98 13.06 13.66
N GLU A 89 -16.25 13.09 13.24
CA GLU A 89 -16.84 12.02 12.43
C GLU A 89 -16.22 11.96 11.02
N ARG A 90 -15.76 13.10 10.52
CA ARG A 90 -15.07 13.21 9.24
C ARG A 90 -13.66 12.63 9.30
N ASP A 91 -12.98 12.77 10.45
CA ASP A 91 -11.63 12.25 10.65
C ASP A 91 -11.60 10.72 10.74
N ASP A 92 -12.59 10.12 11.40
CA ASP A 92 -12.69 8.66 11.52
C ASP A 92 -12.94 7.96 10.17
N LYS A 93 -13.55 8.64 9.21
CA LYS A 93 -13.87 8.09 7.87
C LYS A 93 -12.75 8.33 6.83
N LYS A 94 -11.59 8.88 7.24
CA LYS A 94 -10.49 9.18 6.33
C LYS A 94 -9.74 7.92 5.86
N LEU A 95 -9.51 7.83 4.56
CA LEU A 95 -8.82 6.73 3.89
C LEU A 95 -7.31 7.00 3.83
N GLY A 96 -6.61 6.81 4.96
CA GLY A 96 -5.14 7.02 5.05
C GLY A 96 -4.28 5.79 4.73
N TYR A 97 -4.87 4.62 4.49
CA TYR A 97 -4.11 3.36 4.43
C TYR A 97 -3.26 3.21 3.16
N TYR A 98 -3.70 3.76 2.02
CA TYR A 98 -3.00 3.64 0.73
C TYR A 98 -1.57 4.20 0.76
N GLN A 99 -1.32 5.20 1.60
CA GLN A 99 0.00 5.81 1.75
C GLN A 99 1.00 4.85 2.43
N TRP A 100 0.54 3.94 3.29
CA TRP A 100 1.40 3.06 4.09
C TRP A 100 1.67 1.70 3.44
N VAL A 101 0.83 1.27 2.50
CA VAL A 101 0.98 0.02 1.73
C VAL A 101 2.39 -0.19 1.16
N PRO A 102 3.02 0.76 0.44
CA PRO A 102 4.35 0.55 -0.13
C PRO A 102 5.44 0.34 0.93
N PHE A 103 5.33 0.97 2.11
CA PHE A 103 6.29 0.80 3.20
C PHE A 103 6.15 -0.57 3.87
N ILE A 104 4.93 -1.05 4.05
CA ILE A 104 4.65 -2.37 4.62
C ILE A 104 5.18 -3.47 3.69
N LEU A 105 4.98 -3.34 2.38
CA LEU A 105 5.51 -4.28 1.39
C LEU A 105 7.05 -4.29 1.36
N ALA A 106 7.69 -3.12 1.49
CA ALA A 106 9.15 -3.04 1.58
C ALA A 106 9.68 -3.70 2.86
N LEU A 107 9.02 -3.48 4.01
CA LEU A 107 9.38 -4.10 5.29
C LEU A 107 9.28 -5.63 5.20
N GLU A 108 8.19 -6.12 4.63
CA GLU A 108 7.91 -7.54 4.50
C GLU A 108 8.96 -8.24 3.63
N ALA A 109 9.34 -7.65 2.48
CA ALA A 109 10.43 -8.14 1.65
C ALA A 109 11.78 -8.20 2.40
N ILE A 110 12.07 -7.20 3.25
CA ILE A 110 13.29 -7.17 4.07
C ILE A 110 13.25 -8.29 5.12
N LEU A 111 12.14 -8.45 5.83
CA LEU A 111 11.96 -9.47 6.86
C LEU A 111 12.14 -10.89 6.29
N PHE A 112 11.73 -11.12 5.05
CA PHE A 112 11.98 -12.39 4.35
C PHE A 112 13.43 -12.66 3.98
N TYR A 113 14.25 -11.61 3.86
CA TYR A 113 15.66 -11.70 3.55
C TYR A 113 16.55 -11.96 4.79
N ILE A 114 16.08 -11.55 5.98
CA ILE A 114 16.75 -11.75 7.27
C ILE A 114 17.19 -13.21 7.52
N PRO A 115 16.34 -14.24 7.39
CA PRO A 115 16.77 -15.61 7.69
C PRO A 115 17.90 -16.12 6.80
N THR A 116 17.95 -15.69 5.53
CA THR A 116 19.06 -16.01 4.62
C THR A 116 20.38 -15.37 5.05
N ILE A 117 20.33 -14.16 5.60
CA ILE A 117 21.51 -13.49 6.15
C ILE A 117 21.97 -14.19 7.43
N VAL A 118 21.05 -14.47 8.36
CA VAL A 118 21.37 -15.15 9.62
C VAL A 118 21.99 -16.53 9.37
N TRP A 119 21.45 -17.30 8.42
CA TRP A 119 22.05 -18.57 8.02
C TRP A 119 23.48 -18.42 7.48
N ARG A 120 23.72 -17.46 6.58
CA ARG A 120 25.05 -17.21 6.02
C ARG A 120 26.06 -16.78 7.09
N LEU A 121 25.66 -15.93 8.03
CA LEU A 121 26.52 -15.47 9.13
C LEU A 121 26.87 -16.62 10.11
N LEU A 122 25.89 -17.46 10.45
CA LEU A 122 26.12 -18.61 11.34
C LEU A 122 26.97 -19.70 10.66
N SER A 123 26.80 -19.92 9.35
CA SER A 123 27.62 -20.88 8.58
C SER A 123 29.08 -20.47 8.42
N TRP A 124 29.41 -19.20 8.71
CA TRP A 124 30.78 -18.70 8.68
C TRP A 124 31.53 -18.97 10.01
N GLN A 125 30.80 -19.32 11.07
CA GLN A 125 31.36 -19.62 12.40
C GLN A 125 31.53 -21.12 12.67
N SER A 126 31.17 -21.98 11.70
CA SER A 126 31.39 -23.44 11.70
C SER A 126 32.48 -23.82 10.73
#